data_AF-A0A328VG75-F1
#
_entry.id   AF-A0A328VG75-F1
#
_cell.length_a   1.000
_cell.length_b   1.000
_cell.length_c   1.000
_cell.angle_alpha   90.00
_cell.angle_beta   90.00
_cell.angle_gamma   90.00
#
_symmetry.space_group_name_H-M   'P 1'
#
loop_
_entity.id
_entity.type
_entity.pdbx_description
1 polymer ?
#
loop_
_entity_poly.entity_id
_entity_poly.type
_entity_poly.pdbx_seq_one_letter_code
_entity_poly.pdbx_strand_id
1 'polypeptide(L)'
;MYRLPALLTDPRQHRWLLWARKARGCYWLLVLILLALLIVSLLLWPTPPGLARGNSFETCSTVLPQDRPRFCTGTDPIVEGCSLDARTVSDVPMRWGTRTVGLAQVRHSLLCNTYWGRGFRFLPGASISVYLPDLGTGAEASYLSTTSQVYSNMVYAFIPTVTIEIIVGPTQVIATTIPGVHPIGTAG
;
A
#
# COMPACT_ATOMS: atom_id res chain seq x y z
N MET A 1 -91.44 10.17 -1.14
CA MET A 1 -90.96 9.50 0.09
C MET A 1 -89.84 8.54 -0.30
N TYR A 2 -88.58 8.93 -0.11
CA TYR A 2 -87.43 8.08 -0.41
C TYR A 2 -87.05 7.30 0.85
N ARG A 3 -87.23 5.97 0.83
CA ARG A 3 -86.70 5.06 1.85
C ARG A 3 -85.25 4.76 1.51
N LEU A 4 -84.32 5.16 2.37
CA LEU A 4 -82.95 4.66 2.35
C LEU A 4 -82.93 3.18 2.75
N PRO A 5 -82.21 2.31 2.01
CA PRO A 5 -81.97 0.95 2.46
C PRO A 5 -80.90 0.96 3.57
N ALA A 6 -81.24 0.32 4.69
CA ALA A 6 -80.33 0.08 5.79
C ALA A 6 -79.21 -0.86 5.32
N LEU A 7 -77.98 -0.35 5.29
CA LEU A 7 -76.77 -1.12 5.05
C LEU A 7 -76.53 -2.02 6.28
N LEU A 8 -76.85 -3.32 6.17
CA LEU A 8 -76.47 -4.32 7.16
C LEU A 8 -74.95 -4.50 7.13
N THR A 9 -74.26 -3.89 8.09
CA THR A 9 -72.84 -4.16 8.36
C THR A 9 -72.70 -5.51 9.04
N ASP A 10 -72.23 -6.52 8.29
CA ASP A 10 -71.95 -7.86 8.80
C ASP A 10 -70.75 -7.82 9.78
N PRO A 11 -70.95 -8.18 11.06
CA PRO A 11 -69.89 -8.18 12.08
C PRO A 11 -68.73 -9.14 11.79
N ARG A 12 -68.88 -10.05 10.81
CA ARG A 12 -67.77 -10.93 10.37
C ARG A 12 -66.68 -10.16 9.62
N GLN A 13 -67.01 -9.10 8.87
CA GLN A 13 -65.99 -8.34 8.11
C GLN A 13 -65.01 -7.57 9.02
N HIS A 14 -65.46 -7.18 10.22
CA HIS A 14 -64.61 -6.45 11.17
C HIS A 14 -63.47 -7.30 11.77
N ARG A 15 -63.67 -8.62 11.89
CA ARG A 15 -62.62 -9.54 12.39
C ARG A 15 -61.50 -9.72 11.37
N TRP A 16 -61.81 -9.81 10.08
CA TRP A 16 -60.80 -10.00 9.03
C TRP A 16 -59.83 -8.82 8.89
N LEU A 17 -60.33 -7.58 9.05
CA LEU A 17 -59.50 -6.37 8.97
C LEU A 17 -58.52 -6.25 10.15
N LEU A 18 -58.91 -6.70 11.35
CA LEU A 18 -58.04 -6.70 12.52
C LEU A 18 -56.92 -7.76 12.41
N TRP A 19 -57.22 -8.93 11.83
CA TRP A 19 -56.21 -9.95 11.55
C TRP A 19 -55.22 -9.51 10.47
N ALA A 20 -55.70 -8.86 9.40
CA ALA A 20 -54.85 -8.33 8.35
C ALA A 20 -53.88 -7.23 8.85
N ARG A 21 -54.30 -6.38 9.79
CA ARG A 21 -53.43 -5.36 10.40
C ARG A 21 -52.36 -5.97 11.32
N LYS A 22 -52.70 -7.01 12.09
CA LYS A 22 -51.71 -7.74 12.92
C LYS A 22 -50.70 -8.51 12.06
N ALA A 23 -51.14 -9.13 10.96
CA ALA A 23 -50.26 -9.85 10.05
C ALA A 23 -49.22 -8.93 9.36
N ARG A 24 -49.62 -7.70 8.99
CA ARG A 24 -48.70 -6.69 8.45
C ARG A 24 -47.64 -6.25 9.48
N GLY A 25 -48.03 -6.11 10.75
CA GLY A 25 -47.09 -5.78 11.83
C GLY A 25 -46.03 -6.86 12.02
N CYS A 26 -46.43 -8.14 12.07
CA CYS A 26 -45.49 -9.26 12.18
C CYS A 26 -44.55 -9.36 10.98
N TYR A 27 -45.05 -9.12 9.76
CA TYR A 27 -44.23 -9.15 8.55
C TYR A 27 -43.10 -8.10 8.58
N TRP A 28 -43.42 -6.85 8.92
CA TRP A 28 -42.42 -5.79 9.02
C TRP A 28 -41.38 -6.06 10.10
N LEU A 29 -41.79 -6.61 11.24
CA LEU A 29 -40.88 -6.96 12.33
C LEU A 29 -39.90 -8.07 11.91
N LEU A 30 -40.37 -9.06 11.15
CA LEU A 30 -39.54 -10.14 10.61
C LEU A 30 -38.53 -9.63 9.56
N VAL A 31 -38.95 -8.70 8.68
CA VAL A 31 -38.06 -8.06 7.70
C VAL A 31 -36.94 -7.27 8.40
N LEU A 32 -37.24 -6.52 9.46
CA LEU A 32 -36.24 -5.77 10.22
C LEU A 32 -35.21 -6.67 10.90
N ILE A 33 -35.64 -7.81 11.46
CA ILE A 33 -34.74 -8.80 12.08
C ILE A 33 -33.80 -9.40 11.03
N LEU A 34 -34.32 -9.77 9.85
CA LEU A 34 -33.50 -10.31 8.77
C LEU A 34 -32.48 -9.30 8.26
N LEU A 35 -32.86 -8.01 8.13
CA LEU A 35 -31.95 -6.95 7.71
C LEU A 35 -30.82 -6.73 8.72
N ALA A 36 -31.15 -6.71 10.02
CA ALA A 36 -30.16 -6.57 11.08
C ALA A 36 -29.17 -7.75 11.09
N LEU A 37 -29.66 -8.99 10.93
CA LEU A 37 -28.80 -10.17 10.82
C LEU A 37 -27.88 -10.13 9.59
N LEU A 38 -28.37 -9.63 8.45
CA LEU A 38 -27.57 -9.45 7.24
C LEU A 38 -26.43 -8.45 7.47
N ILE A 39 -26.73 -7.29 8.08
CA ILE A 39 -25.73 -6.26 8.37
C ILE A 39 -24.68 -6.78 9.34
N VAL A 40 -25.11 -7.48 10.39
CA VAL A 40 -24.20 -8.10 11.37
C VAL A 40 -23.33 -9.16 10.68
N SER A 41 -23.88 -10.00 9.80
CA SER A 41 -23.09 -10.97 9.03
C SER A 41 -22.07 -10.31 8.09
N LEU A 42 -22.40 -9.15 7.52
CA LEU A 42 -21.48 -8.39 6.66
C LEU A 42 -20.36 -7.71 7.48
N LEU A 43 -20.64 -7.27 8.70
CA LEU A 43 -19.65 -6.68 9.61
C LEU A 43 -18.76 -7.73 10.31
N LEU A 44 -19.29 -8.95 10.53
CA LEU A 44 -18.53 -10.08 11.05
C LEU A 44 -17.82 -10.89 9.98
N TRP A 45 -18.01 -10.56 8.69
CA TRP A 45 -17.09 -11.10 7.69
C TRP A 45 -15.70 -10.58 8.02
N PRO A 46 -14.76 -11.46 8.40
CA PRO A 46 -13.39 -11.03 8.55
C PRO A 46 -13.03 -10.39 7.22
N THR A 47 -12.64 -9.11 7.25
CA THR A 47 -11.91 -8.53 6.13
C THR A 47 -10.89 -9.58 5.76
N PRO A 48 -10.91 -10.16 4.54
CA PRO A 48 -9.88 -11.10 4.14
C PRO A 48 -8.59 -10.39 4.50
N PRO A 49 -7.72 -10.98 5.34
CA PRO A 49 -6.48 -10.33 5.72
C PRO A 49 -5.87 -9.92 4.40
N GLY A 50 -5.82 -8.60 4.17
CA GLY A 50 -5.37 -8.05 2.90
C GLY A 50 -4.10 -8.78 2.62
N LEU A 51 -4.09 -9.54 1.51
CA LEU A 51 -3.01 -10.43 1.13
C LEU A 51 -1.72 -9.64 1.32
N ALA A 52 -1.06 -9.86 2.46
CA ALA A 52 0.33 -9.53 2.65
C ALA A 52 1.03 -10.52 1.73
N ARG A 53 1.03 -10.15 0.44
CA ARG A 53 1.51 -10.96 -0.65
C ARG A 53 3.02 -11.04 -0.45
N GLY A 54 3.43 -12.18 0.09
CA GLY A 54 4.72 -12.79 -0.10
C GLY A 54 5.88 -12.13 0.63
N ASN A 55 6.69 -12.97 1.27
CA ASN A 55 8.05 -12.68 1.71
C ASN A 55 9.03 -12.46 0.52
N SER A 56 8.54 -11.98 -0.62
CA SER A 56 9.30 -11.82 -1.86
C SER A 56 9.44 -10.33 -2.16
N PHE A 57 10.67 -9.87 -2.40
CA PHE A 57 10.91 -8.58 -3.02
C PHE A 57 10.36 -8.63 -4.46
N GLU A 58 9.13 -8.17 -4.62
CA GLU A 58 8.55 -7.92 -5.93
C GLU A 58 9.18 -6.63 -6.48
N THR A 59 10.10 -6.81 -7.42
CA THR A 59 10.67 -5.72 -8.20
C THR A 59 9.89 -5.60 -9.49
N CYS A 60 10.06 -4.48 -10.17
CA CYS A 60 9.53 -4.33 -11.52
C CYS A 60 10.04 -5.34 -12.54
N SER A 61 11.19 -5.97 -12.26
CA SER A 61 11.72 -7.06 -13.07
C SER A 61 11.15 -8.44 -12.70
N THR A 62 10.69 -8.67 -11.47
CA THR A 62 10.23 -9.99 -11.01
C THR A 62 8.72 -10.19 -11.03
N VAL A 63 7.91 -9.12 -11.07
CA VAL A 63 6.44 -9.22 -11.17
C VAL A 63 6.01 -9.58 -12.60
N LEU A 64 5.12 -10.56 -12.72
CA LEU A 64 4.52 -10.98 -14.00
C LEU A 64 3.88 -9.78 -14.72
N PRO A 65 4.01 -9.65 -16.06
CA PRO A 65 3.52 -8.48 -16.80
C PRO A 65 2.04 -8.14 -16.57
N GLN A 66 1.21 -9.15 -16.34
CA GLN A 66 -0.23 -9.00 -16.05
C GLN A 66 -0.55 -8.51 -14.64
N ASP A 67 0.36 -8.74 -13.68
CA ASP A 67 0.25 -8.31 -12.29
C ASP A 67 1.13 -7.08 -12.00
N ARG A 68 1.87 -6.62 -13.02
CA ARG A 68 2.83 -5.54 -12.91
C ARG A 68 2.11 -4.25 -12.56
N PRO A 69 2.45 -3.61 -11.43
CA PRO A 69 1.90 -2.30 -11.09
C PRO A 69 2.16 -1.31 -12.23
N ARG A 70 1.22 -0.38 -12.45
CA ARG A 70 1.29 0.59 -13.55
C ARG A 70 2.64 1.31 -13.67
N PHE A 71 3.31 1.52 -12.54
CA PHE A 71 4.53 2.31 -12.43
C PHE A 71 5.82 1.47 -12.46
N CYS A 72 5.73 0.20 -12.87
CA CYS A 72 6.84 -0.73 -12.85
C CYS A 72 7.61 -0.84 -14.18
N THR A 73 8.05 0.28 -14.73
CA THR A 73 8.73 0.30 -16.03
C THR A 73 10.25 0.13 -15.94
N GLY A 74 10.82 0.07 -14.72
CA GLY A 74 12.27 0.14 -14.51
C GLY A 74 12.84 1.55 -14.71
N THR A 75 11.99 2.58 -14.76
CA THR A 75 12.37 3.98 -14.96
C THR A 75 12.46 4.73 -13.62
N ASP A 76 13.15 5.87 -13.62
CA ASP A 76 13.29 6.76 -12.47
C ASP A 76 11.92 7.06 -11.81
N PRO A 77 11.77 6.87 -10.48
CA PRO A 77 10.53 7.17 -9.74
C PRO A 77 10.05 8.64 -9.89
N ILE A 78 10.93 9.56 -10.27
CA ILE A 78 10.56 10.95 -10.59
C ILE A 78 9.79 11.01 -11.90
N VAL A 79 10.21 10.28 -12.92
CA VAL A 79 9.59 10.28 -14.25
C VAL A 79 8.21 9.63 -14.20
N GLU A 80 8.06 8.58 -13.39
CA GLU A 80 6.79 7.87 -13.17
C GLU A 80 5.79 8.65 -12.30
N GLY A 81 6.21 9.77 -11.69
CA GLY A 81 5.36 10.57 -10.79
C GLY A 81 5.23 10.03 -9.37
N CYS A 82 5.87 8.89 -9.05
CA CYS A 82 5.90 8.34 -7.69
C CYS A 82 6.66 9.24 -6.70
N SER A 83 7.47 10.19 -7.19
CA SER A 83 8.16 11.15 -6.33
C SER A 83 7.25 12.24 -5.73
N LEU A 84 6.04 12.45 -6.28
CA LEU A 84 5.17 13.58 -5.92
C LEU A 84 4.68 13.55 -4.47
N ASP A 85 4.39 12.36 -3.94
CA ASP A 85 3.95 12.15 -2.57
C ASP A 85 5.00 11.42 -1.71
N ALA A 86 6.19 11.21 -2.26
CA ALA A 86 7.23 10.41 -1.63
C ALA A 86 7.73 11.03 -0.33
N ARG A 87 7.74 10.24 0.74
CA ARG A 87 8.25 10.64 2.07
C ARG A 87 9.54 9.92 2.38
N THR A 88 10.41 10.57 3.16
CA THR A 88 11.58 9.90 3.75
C THR A 88 11.12 9.02 4.89
N VAL A 89 11.42 7.72 4.82
CA VAL A 89 11.10 6.73 5.86
C VAL A 89 12.26 6.62 6.85
N SER A 90 13.48 6.61 6.33
CA SER A 90 14.72 6.57 7.11
C SER A 90 15.80 7.34 6.38
N ASP A 91 16.70 7.97 7.14
CA ASP A 91 17.91 8.57 6.60
C ASP A 91 19.12 8.37 7.52
N VAL A 92 20.30 8.32 6.91
CA VAL A 92 21.57 8.11 7.61
C VAL A 92 22.64 8.99 6.96
N PRO A 93 23.40 9.77 7.75
CA PRO A 93 24.50 10.55 7.20
C PRO A 93 25.68 9.66 6.80
N MET A 94 26.20 9.89 5.60
CA MET A 94 27.41 9.22 5.12
C MET A 94 28.62 9.99 5.61
N ARG A 95 29.51 9.32 6.36
CA ARG A 95 30.66 9.94 7.02
C ARG A 95 31.98 9.49 6.42
N TRP A 96 32.87 10.44 6.24
CA TRP A 96 34.29 10.23 5.94
C TRP A 96 35.12 10.78 7.09
N GLY A 97 35.56 9.88 7.98
CA GLY A 97 36.06 10.27 9.30
C GLY A 97 34.98 10.99 10.10
N THR A 98 35.23 12.23 10.51
CA THR A 98 34.27 13.06 11.27
C THR A 98 33.35 13.91 10.38
N ARG A 99 33.61 13.97 9.07
CA ARG A 99 32.87 14.84 8.13
C ARG A 99 31.73 14.09 7.48
N THR A 100 30.54 14.70 7.43
CA THR A 100 29.44 14.22 6.58
C THR A 100 29.72 14.59 5.11
N VAL A 101 29.73 13.59 4.24
CA VAL A 101 30.06 13.71 2.81
C VAL A 101 28.86 13.48 1.89
N GLY A 102 27.74 13.02 2.46
CA GLY A 102 26.51 12.74 1.75
C GLY A 102 25.42 12.29 2.72
N LEU A 103 24.23 12.02 2.21
CA LEU A 103 23.17 11.36 2.97
C LEU A 103 22.62 10.17 2.17
N ALA A 104 22.29 9.12 2.90
CA ALA A 104 21.54 7.97 2.41
C ALA A 104 20.11 8.04 2.93
N GLN A 105 19.14 7.70 2.09
CA GLN A 105 17.72 7.77 2.44
C GLN A 105 16.95 6.59 1.85
N VAL A 106 15.96 6.12 2.60
CA VAL A 106 14.88 5.26 2.09
C VAL A 106 13.64 6.13 1.92
N ARG A 107 13.03 6.08 0.74
CA ARG A 107 11.80 6.81 0.42
C ARG A 107 10.66 5.85 0.15
N HIS A 108 9.45 6.32 0.41
CA HIS A 108 8.20 5.60 0.15
C HIS A 108 7.14 6.53 -0.45
N SER A 109 6.48 6.06 -1.51
CA SER A 109 5.29 6.70 -2.09
C SER A 109 4.04 5.94 -1.65
N LEU A 110 3.06 6.65 -1.08
CA LEU A 110 1.77 6.04 -0.74
C LEU A 110 0.94 5.79 -2.00
N LEU A 111 1.05 6.68 -3.00
CA LEU A 111 0.34 6.60 -4.27
C LEU A 111 0.80 5.41 -5.10
N CYS A 112 2.12 5.18 -5.19
CA CYS A 112 2.68 4.05 -5.91
C CYS A 112 2.84 2.80 -5.04
N ASN A 113 2.76 2.92 -3.71
CA ASN A 113 3.04 1.84 -2.75
C ASN A 113 4.41 1.18 -3.00
N THR A 114 5.44 1.99 -3.24
CA THR A 114 6.81 1.56 -3.54
C THR A 114 7.83 2.17 -2.62
N TYR A 115 8.88 1.41 -2.35
CA TYR A 115 10.08 1.88 -1.66
C TYR A 115 11.27 1.97 -2.63
N TRP A 116 12.18 2.91 -2.37
CA TRP A 116 13.48 2.98 -3.05
C TRP A 116 14.52 3.72 -2.21
N GLY A 117 15.79 3.44 -2.48
CA GLY A 117 16.93 4.17 -1.96
C GLY A 117 17.17 5.47 -2.73
N ARG A 118 17.59 6.51 -2.02
CA ARG A 118 18.10 7.76 -2.58
C ARG A 118 19.40 8.12 -1.88
N GLY A 119 20.44 8.37 -2.66
CA GLY A 119 21.73 8.84 -2.17
C GLY A 119 22.07 10.21 -2.74
N PHE A 120 22.81 11.01 -2.01
CA PHE A 120 23.41 12.24 -2.54
C PHE A 120 24.74 12.53 -1.91
N ARG A 121 25.63 13.17 -2.68
CA ARG A 121 26.98 13.51 -2.27
C ARG A 121 27.22 15.02 -2.26
N PHE A 122 28.01 15.46 -1.29
CA PHE A 122 28.44 16.85 -1.15
C PHE A 122 29.89 17.08 -1.65
N LEU A 123 30.63 16.00 -1.90
CA LEU A 123 32.02 16.07 -2.36
C LEU A 123 32.07 16.32 -3.88
N PRO A 124 32.69 17.40 -4.38
CA PRO A 124 32.90 17.59 -5.81
C PRO A 124 33.83 16.50 -6.37
N GLY A 125 33.62 16.09 -7.63
CA GLY A 125 34.45 15.09 -8.33
C GLY A 125 34.30 13.64 -7.85
N ALA A 126 33.49 13.35 -6.84
CA ALA A 126 33.18 11.99 -6.42
C ALA A 126 32.09 11.34 -7.30
N SER A 127 32.01 10.02 -7.31
CA SER A 127 30.86 9.28 -7.87
C SER A 127 30.05 8.65 -6.75
N ILE A 128 28.79 8.30 -7.03
CA ILE A 128 27.87 7.71 -6.07
C ILE A 128 27.09 6.58 -6.74
N SER A 129 26.93 5.47 -6.03
CA SER A 129 26.06 4.34 -6.39
C SER A 129 25.07 4.07 -5.26
N VAL A 130 23.87 3.63 -5.60
CA VAL A 130 22.80 3.31 -4.66
C VAL A 130 22.21 1.98 -5.11
N TYR A 131 22.31 0.94 -4.29
CA TYR A 131 21.81 -0.37 -4.64
C TYR A 131 21.04 -1.05 -3.50
N LEU A 132 20.21 -2.01 -3.90
CA LEU A 132 19.43 -2.87 -3.01
C LEU A 132 20.12 -4.23 -2.94
N PRO A 133 20.83 -4.58 -1.86
CA PRO A 133 21.60 -5.82 -1.78
C PRO A 133 20.75 -7.07 -2.02
N ASP A 134 19.49 -7.03 -1.58
CA ASP A 134 18.52 -8.12 -1.74
C ASP A 134 18.15 -8.40 -3.21
N LEU A 135 18.48 -7.50 -4.13
CA LEU A 135 18.28 -7.65 -5.58
C LEU A 135 19.55 -8.05 -6.34
N GLY A 136 20.69 -8.19 -5.65
CA GLY A 136 21.99 -8.46 -6.27
C GLY A 136 22.76 -7.19 -6.63
N THR A 137 23.84 -7.36 -7.41
CA THR A 137 24.75 -6.27 -7.82
C THR A 137 24.61 -5.99 -9.32
N GLY A 138 24.45 -4.72 -9.73
CA GLY A 138 24.48 -4.32 -11.15
C GLY A 138 23.38 -3.33 -11.56
N ALA A 139 23.06 -3.28 -12.86
CA ALA A 139 21.99 -2.42 -13.42
C ALA A 139 20.60 -2.74 -12.85
N GLU A 140 20.40 -3.97 -12.37
CA GLU A 140 19.20 -4.42 -11.67
C GLU A 140 19.11 -3.92 -10.21
N ALA A 141 20.17 -3.27 -9.71
CA ALA A 141 20.25 -2.79 -8.34
C ALA A 141 20.29 -1.25 -8.24
N SER A 142 20.78 -0.55 -9.28
CA SER A 142 21.03 0.89 -9.24
C SER A 142 20.79 1.60 -10.58
N TYR A 143 20.21 2.81 -10.55
CA TYR A 143 20.18 3.72 -11.70
C TYR A 143 21.15 4.88 -11.51
N LEU A 144 21.97 5.20 -12.52
CA LEU A 144 22.86 6.36 -12.50
C LEU A 144 22.06 7.62 -12.89
N SER A 145 21.66 8.43 -11.91
CA SER A 145 21.07 9.74 -12.18
C SER A 145 22.16 10.78 -12.48
N THR A 146 21.93 11.63 -13.47
CA THR A 146 22.83 12.68 -13.94
C THR A 146 22.85 13.93 -13.04
N THR A 147 22.35 13.82 -11.81
CA THR A 147 22.21 14.91 -10.83
C THR A 147 23.03 14.62 -9.56
N SER A 148 23.07 15.55 -8.60
CA SER A 148 23.72 15.35 -7.30
C SER A 148 23.06 14.25 -6.44
N GLN A 149 21.99 13.62 -6.94
CA GLN A 149 21.21 12.59 -6.30
C GLN A 149 21.18 11.36 -7.20
N VAL A 150 21.25 10.16 -6.62
CA VAL A 150 21.18 8.86 -7.30
C VAL A 150 20.09 8.01 -6.63
N TYR A 151 19.43 7.16 -7.41
CA TYR A 151 18.28 6.37 -6.97
C TYR A 151 18.54 4.88 -7.20
N SER A 152 18.05 4.02 -6.29
CA SER A 152 17.94 2.59 -6.57
C SER A 152 16.68 2.30 -7.39
N ASN A 153 16.52 1.03 -7.77
CA ASN A 153 15.26 0.54 -8.29
C ASN A 153 14.14 0.63 -7.23
N MET A 154 12.90 0.73 -7.72
CA MET A 154 11.70 0.67 -6.90
C MET A 154 11.34 -0.78 -6.58
N VAL A 155 10.88 -1.01 -5.35
CA VAL A 155 10.39 -2.31 -4.89
C VAL A 155 9.02 -2.20 -4.24
N TYR A 156 8.18 -3.20 -4.51
CA TYR A 156 6.87 -3.42 -3.89
C TYR A 156 7.08 -4.44 -2.78
N ALA A 157 7.68 -3.98 -1.68
CA ALA A 157 8.07 -4.83 -0.57
C ALA A 157 7.90 -4.08 0.76
N PHE A 158 8.33 -4.73 1.84
CA PHE A 158 8.62 -4.04 3.09
C PHE A 158 9.82 -3.08 2.93
N ILE A 159 10.10 -2.28 3.96
CA ILE A 159 11.19 -1.30 3.94
C ILE A 159 12.50 -2.02 3.54
N PRO A 160 13.11 -1.74 2.38
CA PRO A 160 14.24 -2.52 1.90
C PRO A 160 15.54 -2.15 2.61
N THR A 161 16.49 -3.07 2.59
CA THR A 161 17.88 -2.73 2.90
C THR A 161 18.46 -1.95 1.72
N VAL A 162 19.01 -0.75 1.99
CA VAL A 162 19.60 0.12 0.96
C VAL A 162 21.06 0.34 1.30
N THR A 163 21.96 0.08 0.34
CA THR A 163 23.38 0.41 0.45
C THR A 163 23.73 1.51 -0.53
N ILE A 164 24.52 2.48 -0.06
CA ILE A 164 24.98 3.62 -0.84
C ILE A 164 26.48 3.71 -0.71
N GLU A 165 27.17 3.85 -1.84
CA GLU A 165 28.62 3.99 -1.88
C GLU A 165 28.98 5.31 -2.59
N ILE A 166 29.92 6.05 -2.00
CA ILE A 166 30.54 7.23 -2.60
C ILE A 166 32.01 6.89 -2.86
N ILE A 167 32.43 7.02 -4.11
CA ILE A 167 33.82 6.81 -4.51
C ILE A 167 34.51 8.18 -4.61
N VAL A 168 35.57 8.36 -3.83
CA VAL A 168 36.37 9.58 -3.73
C VAL A 168 37.76 9.32 -4.31
N GLY A 169 38.13 10.07 -5.34
CA GLY A 169 39.40 9.85 -6.04
C GLY A 169 39.45 8.46 -6.72
N PRO A 170 40.65 7.88 -6.90
CA PRO A 170 40.79 6.65 -7.69
C PRO A 170 40.38 5.38 -6.94
N THR A 171 40.30 5.37 -5.60
CA THR A 171 40.19 4.11 -4.85
C THR A 171 39.38 4.17 -3.55
N GLN A 172 39.04 5.35 -3.02
CA GLN A 172 38.42 5.40 -1.70
C GLN A 172 36.91 5.23 -1.80
N VAL A 173 36.36 4.21 -1.14
CA VAL A 173 34.93 3.94 -1.09
C VAL A 173 34.39 4.26 0.31
N ILE A 174 33.35 5.08 0.38
CA ILE A 174 32.61 5.40 1.60
C ILE A 174 31.23 4.80 1.45
N ALA A 175 30.93 3.78 2.24
CA ALA A 175 29.65 3.07 2.18
C ALA A 175 28.78 3.38 3.41
N THR A 176 27.46 3.33 3.22
CA THR A 176 26.48 3.36 4.31
C THR A 176 25.32 2.47 3.93
N THR A 177 24.87 1.65 4.88
CA THR A 177 23.74 0.75 4.71
C THR A 177 22.65 1.13 5.69
N ILE A 178 21.44 1.32 5.17
CA ILE A 178 20.22 1.47 5.97
C ILE A 178 19.58 0.09 6.04
N PRO A 179 19.44 -0.51 7.24
CA PRO A 179 18.82 -1.83 7.36
C PRO A 179 17.33 -1.74 7.01
N GLY A 180 16.87 -2.72 6.25
CA GLY A 180 15.45 -2.90 5.96
C GLY A 180 14.68 -3.45 7.15
N VAL A 181 13.35 -3.41 7.06
CA VAL A 181 12.43 -4.07 8.00
C VAL A 181 11.87 -5.29 7.31
N HIS A 182 12.55 -6.42 7.42
CA HIS A 182 12.04 -7.69 6.92
C HIS A 182 10.94 -8.19 7.87
N PRO A 183 9.82 -8.75 7.37
CA PRO A 183 8.92 -9.49 8.22
C PRO A 183 9.73 -10.61 8.87
N ILE A 184 9.70 -10.67 10.21
CA ILE A 184 10.29 -11.79 10.95
C ILE A 184 9.58 -13.03 10.43
N GLY A 185 10.25 -13.80 9.58
CA GLY A 185 9.75 -15.08 9.15
C GLY A 185 9.54 -15.92 10.40
N THR A 186 8.29 -16.34 10.64
CA THR A 186 8.05 -17.56 11.40
C THR A 186 8.89 -18.64 10.74
N ALA A 187 9.96 -19.06 11.41
CA ALA A 187 10.74 -20.21 11.03
C ALA A 187 9.77 -21.38 10.83
N GLY A 188 9.60 -21.78 9.57
CA GLY A 188 8.92 -23.02 9.18
C GLY A 188 9.97 -24.08 8.91
#